data_AF-H6L572-F1
#
_entry.id   AF-H6L572-F1
#
_cell.length_a   1.000
_cell.length_b   1.000
_cell.length_c   1.000
_cell.angle_alpha   90.00
_cell.angle_beta   90.00
_cell.angle_gamma   90.00
#
_symmetry.space_group_name_H-M   'P 1'
#
loop_
_entity.id
_entity.type
_entity.pdbx_description
1 polymer ?
#
loop_
_entity_poly.entity_id
_entity_poly.type
_entity_poly.pdbx_seq_one_letter_code
_entity_poly.pdbx_strand_id
1 'polypeptide(L)' 'MLMKYDGKDSDEMEQHDIDNRADQLNPNNDAYWTSRDYDERPNDWEDLVD' A
#
# COMPACT_ATOMS: atom_id res chain seq x y z
N MET A 1 5.38 37.30 -13.43
CA MET A 1 6.01 36.10 -14.02
C MET A 1 6.13 35.09 -12.90
N LEU A 2 5.34 34.02 -12.97
CA LEU A 2 5.20 32.98 -11.95
C LEU A 2 6.56 32.31 -11.70
N MET A 3 7.02 32.20 -10.45
CA MET A 3 8.21 31.39 -10.10
C MET A 3 7.97 29.98 -10.61
N LYS A 4 8.67 29.60 -11.67
CA LYS A 4 8.70 28.22 -12.15
C LYS A 4 9.68 27.49 -11.24
N TYR A 5 9.15 26.89 -10.17
CA TYR A 5 9.90 25.91 -9.42
C TYR A 5 10.19 24.74 -10.38
N ASP A 6 11.45 24.61 -10.80
CA ASP A 6 12.01 23.35 -11.27
C ASP A 6 12.15 22.50 -10.00
N GLY A 7 11.02 21.94 -9.56
CA GLY A 7 10.91 21.12 -8.36
C GLY A 7 11.50 19.74 -8.63
N LYS A 8 12.83 19.68 -8.76
CA LYS A 8 13.58 18.50 -8.36
C LYS A 8 13.86 18.68 -6.87
N ASP A 9 13.63 17.62 -6.09
CA ASP A 9 13.93 17.49 -4.65
C ASP A 9 12.78 17.84 -3.70
N SER A 10 11.96 16.83 -3.36
CA SER A 10 11.57 16.56 -1.98
C SER A 10 10.81 15.22 -1.89
N ASP A 11 11.47 14.16 -1.41
CA ASP A 11 10.90 12.96 -0.75
C ASP A 11 9.41 12.63 -1.00
N GLU A 12 8.96 12.59 -2.25
CA GLU A 12 7.65 12.09 -2.61
C GLU A 12 7.78 10.58 -2.69
N MET A 13 7.24 9.85 -1.70
CA MET A 13 6.98 8.42 -1.88
C MET A 13 6.27 8.26 -3.22
N GLU A 14 6.89 7.52 -4.13
CA GLU A 14 6.36 7.33 -5.47
C GLU A 14 4.94 6.79 -5.33
N GLN A 15 4.00 7.19 -6.19
CA GLN A 15 2.60 6.75 -6.06
C GLN A 15 2.48 5.23 -5.89
N HIS A 16 3.36 4.50 -6.57
CA HIS A 16 3.55 3.06 -6.43
C HIS A 16 3.85 2.61 -4.98
N ASP A 17 4.70 3.32 -4.24
CA ASP A 17 5.02 2.98 -2.84
C ASP A 17 3.83 3.23 -1.93
N ILE A 18 3.05 4.28 -2.21
CA ILE A 18 1.80 4.58 -1.48
C ILE A 18 0.76 3.48 -1.74
N ASP A 19 0.60 3.07 -3.00
CA ASP A 19 -0.33 2.03 -3.41
C ASP A 19 0.05 0.68 -2.76
N ASN A 20 1.33 0.30 -2.85
CA ASN A 20 1.83 -0.92 -2.19
C ASN A 20 1.62 -0.89 -0.68
N ARG A 21 1.86 0.26 -0.04
CA ARG A 21 1.62 0.43 1.39
C ARG A 21 0.14 0.32 1.73
N ALA A 22 -0.74 0.87 0.90
CA ALA A 22 -2.18 0.76 1.10
C ALA A 22 -2.63 -0.71 0.99
N ASP A 23 -2.11 -1.43 0.01
CA ASP A 23 -2.41 -2.84 -0.22
C ASP A 23 -1.94 -3.75 0.93
N GLN A 24 -0.74 -3.52 1.46
CA GLN A 24 -0.22 -4.25 2.63
C GLN A 24 -1.01 -4.00 3.92
N LEU A 25 -1.76 -2.89 3.99
CA LEU A 25 -2.57 -2.51 5.14
C LEU A 25 -4.07 -2.79 4.95
N ASN A 26 -4.44 -3.46 3.86
CA ASN A 26 -5.83 -3.76 3.53
C ASN A 26 -6.08 -5.28 3.58
N PRO A 27 -6.84 -5.81 4.55
CA PRO A 27 -7.15 -7.24 4.63
C PRO A 27 -7.96 -7.79 3.44
N ASN A 28 -8.58 -6.94 2.63
CA ASN A 28 -9.21 -7.36 1.38
C ASN A 28 -8.18 -7.64 0.26
N ASN A 29 -6.92 -7.24 0.44
CA ASN A 29 -5.83 -7.46 -0.52
C ASN A 29 -4.92 -8.62 -0.07
N ASP A 30 -4.48 -9.45 -1.01
CA ASP A 30 -3.59 -10.59 -0.75
C ASP A 30 -2.23 -10.15 -0.19
N ALA A 31 -1.78 -8.93 -0.50
CA ALA A 31 -0.55 -8.34 0.04
C ALA A 31 -0.56 -8.25 1.59
N TYR A 32 -1.73 -8.03 2.19
CA TYR A 32 -1.88 -8.01 3.65
C TYR A 32 -1.62 -9.40 4.27
N TRP A 33 -2.12 -10.46 3.62
CA TRP A 33 -2.02 -11.84 4.12
C TRP A 33 -0.64 -12.44 3.89
N THR A 34 -0.06 -12.22 2.72
CA THR A 34 1.30 -12.65 2.41
C THR A 34 2.34 -12.01 3.34
N SER A 35 2.13 -10.76 3.78
CA SER A 35 2.98 -10.13 4.81
C SER A 35 2.89 -10.76 6.21
N ARG A 36 1.92 -11.65 6.44
CA ARG A 36 1.66 -12.37 7.71
C ARG A 36 1.95 -13.87 7.61
N ASP A 37 2.75 -14.28 6.63
CA ASP A 37 3.12 -15.67 6.35
C ASP A 37 1.95 -16.57 5.92
N TYR A 38 0.91 -15.99 5.32
CA TYR A 38 -0.13 -16.76 4.62
C TYR A 38 0.22 -16.88 3.14
N ASP A 39 0.00 -18.07 2.55
CA ASP A 39 0.23 -18.28 1.12
C ASP A 39 -0.73 -17.43 0.25
N GLU A 40 -1.98 -17.27 0.70
CA GLU A 40 -3.01 -16.45 0.07
C GLU A 40 -4.03 -15.97 1.11
N ARG A 41 -4.93 -15.07 0.71
CA ARG A 41 -6.04 -14.64 1.56
C ARG A 41 -7.01 -15.79 1.84
N PRO A 42 -7.31 -16.12 3.11
CA PRO A 42 -8.33 -17.11 3.46
C PRO A 42 -9.73 -16.73 2.96
N ASN A 43 -10.57 -17.71 2.65
CA ASN A 43 -11.95 -17.46 2.19
C ASN A 43 -12.84 -16.83 3.28
N ASP A 44 -12.51 -17.08 4.54
CA ASP A 44 -13.16 -16.58 5.75
C ASP A 44 -12.39 -15.40 6.37
N TRP A 45 -11.62 -14.65 5.57
CA TRP A 45 -10.77 -13.56 6.05
C TRP A 45 -11.54 -12.49 6.83
N GLU A 46 -12.82 -12.26 6.53
CA GLU A 46 -13.68 -11.29 7.24
C GLU A 46 -13.84 -11.68 8.71
N ASP A 47 -13.91 -12.98 9.01
CA ASP A 47 -14.03 -13.50 10.39
C ASP A 47 -12.68 -13.44 11.14
N LEU A 48 -11.56 -13.31 10.42
CA LEU A 48 -10.20 -13.27 10.98
C LEU A 48 -9.70 -11.87 11.30
N VAL A 49 -10.34 -10.82 10.76
CA VAL A 49 -9.93 -9.41 10.93
C VAL A 49 -10.83 -8.60 11.87
N ASP A 50 -11.70 -9.29 12.61
CA ASP A 50 -12.63 -8.73 13.60
C ASP A 50 -11.92 -8.05 14.80
#